data_AF-A0A183HXA7-F1
#
_entry.id   AF-A0A183HXA7-F1
#
_cell.length_a   1.000
_cell.length_b   1.000
_cell.length_c   1.000
_cell.angle_alpha   90.00
_cell.angle_beta   90.00
_cell.angle_gamma   90.00
#
_symmetry.space_group_name_H-M   'P 1'
#
loop_
_entity.id
_entity.type
_entity.pdbx_description
1 polymer ?
#
loop_
_entity_poly.entity_id
_entity_poly.type
_entity_poly.pdbx_seq_one_letter_code
_entity_poly.pdbx_strand_id
1 'polypeptide(L)'
;MKKNKYGNIEDLLVHVSFVTPKGIIRRQCQVPRLSSGPDLQQIILGSEGILGVVTEATVKIFPKPEVKKYDSFVFPTFEHGVNFFREIAKQVCFSSSKLLLKINNINVM
;
A
#
# COMPACT_ATOMS: atom_id res chain seq x y z
N MET A 1 -3.49 0.00 8.62
CA MET A 1 -3.01 0.79 7.48
C MET A 1 -1.54 1.15 7.67
N LYS A 2 -0.60 0.50 6.96
CA LYS A 2 0.87 0.74 7.10
C LYS A 2 1.59 0.85 5.74
N LYS A 3 0.90 1.39 4.73
CA LYS A 3 1.38 1.43 3.35
C LYS A 3 2.74 2.12 3.19
N ASN A 4 3.02 3.14 3.99
CA ASN A 4 4.30 3.85 3.91
C ASN A 4 5.51 2.95 4.25
N LYS A 5 5.31 1.87 5.01
CA LYS A 5 6.38 0.93 5.37
C LYS A 5 6.41 -0.31 4.46
N TYR A 6 5.24 -0.81 4.06
CA TYR A 6 5.13 -2.10 3.38
C TYR A 6 4.73 -1.98 1.89
N GLY A 7 4.33 -0.80 1.45
CA GLY A 7 3.73 -0.57 0.14
C GLY A 7 2.21 -0.82 0.13
N ASN A 8 1.59 -0.51 -1.00
CA ASN A 8 0.23 -0.92 -1.31
C ASN A 8 0.23 -2.37 -1.85
N ILE A 9 -0.94 -2.87 -2.29
CA ILE A 9 -1.05 -4.25 -2.78
C ILE A 9 -0.22 -4.48 -4.06
N GLU A 10 -0.13 -3.48 -4.92
CA GLU A 10 0.67 -3.50 -6.15
C GLU A 10 2.18 -3.64 -5.86
N ASP A 11 2.66 -3.09 -4.74
CA ASP A 11 4.06 -3.20 -4.33
C ASP A 11 4.36 -4.56 -3.67
N LEU A 12 3.35 -5.13 -3.02
CA LEU A 12 3.43 -6.40 -2.28
C LEU A 12 3.32 -7.61 -3.20
N LEU A 13 2.56 -7.51 -4.28
CA LEU A 13 2.36 -8.62 -5.22
C LEU A 13 3.64 -8.88 -6.02
N VAL A 14 4.14 -10.12 -5.96
CA VAL A 14 5.31 -10.59 -6.74
C VAL A 14 4.85 -11.42 -7.92
N HIS A 15 3.87 -12.30 -7.69
CA HIS A 15 3.38 -13.26 -8.68
C HIS A 15 1.89 -13.52 -8.48
N VAL A 16 1.18 -13.82 -9.58
CA VAL A 16 -0.24 -14.14 -9.59
C VAL A 16 -0.52 -15.24 -10.62
N SER A 17 -1.33 -16.21 -10.23
CA SER A 17 -1.96 -17.19 -11.14
C SER A 17 -3.41 -16.75 -11.36
N PHE A 18 -3.77 -16.51 -12.61
CA PHE A 18 -5.08 -15.98 -12.97
C PHE A 18 -5.75 -16.88 -13.99
N VAL A 19 -6.97 -17.31 -13.70
CA VAL A 19 -7.76 -18.20 -14.56
C VAL A 19 -8.79 -17.37 -15.31
N THR A 20 -8.74 -17.45 -16.63
CA THR A 20 -9.69 -16.81 -17.54
C THR A 20 -10.43 -17.88 -18.34
N PRO A 21 -11.57 -17.57 -18.98
CA PRO A 21 -12.24 -18.52 -19.88
C PRO A 21 -11.38 -19.02 -21.04
N LYS A 22 -10.34 -18.26 -21.42
CA LYS A 22 -9.38 -18.65 -22.47
C LYS A 22 -8.23 -19.52 -21.97
N GLY A 23 -8.04 -19.64 -20.66
CA GLY A 23 -6.95 -20.40 -20.06
C GLY A 23 -6.30 -19.70 -18.87
N ILE A 24 -5.16 -20.25 -18.46
CA ILE A 24 -4.44 -19.83 -17.25
C ILE A 24 -3.31 -18.86 -17.64
N ILE A 25 -3.35 -17.66 -17.07
CA ILE A 25 -2.30 -16.65 -17.17
C ILE A 25 -1.40 -16.77 -15.96
N ARG A 26 -0.12 -17.10 -16.20
CA ARG A 26 0.91 -17.22 -15.15
C ARG A 26 2.27 -16.85 -15.74
N ARG A 27 3.06 -16.07 -15.00
CA ARG A 27 4.47 -15.83 -15.35
C ARG A 27 5.32 -17.08 -15.07
N GLN A 28 6.22 -17.41 -15.99
CA GLN A 28 7.13 -18.56 -15.84
C GLN A 28 8.28 -18.29 -14.87
N CYS A 29 8.73 -17.03 -14.73
CA CYS A 29 9.81 -16.65 -13.83
C CYS A 29 9.27 -15.88 -12.60
N GLN A 30 9.94 -16.08 -11.46
CA GLN A 30 9.73 -15.31 -10.24
C GLN A 30 10.95 -14.42 -10.01
N VAL A 31 10.91 -13.24 -10.62
CA VAL A 31 11.97 -12.22 -10.46
C VAL A 31 11.38 -10.96 -9.83
N PRO A 32 12.17 -10.21 -9.04
CA PRO A 32 11.67 -9.03 -8.34
C PRO A 32 11.31 -7.89 -9.30
N ARG A 33 11.91 -7.84 -10.49
CA ARG A 33 11.61 -6.88 -11.55
C ARG A 33 11.86 -7.52 -12.91
N LEU A 34 10.95 -7.29 -13.85
CA LEU A 34 11.00 -7.84 -15.21
C LEU A 34 10.77 -6.69 -16.21
N SER A 35 11.46 -6.75 -17.36
CA SER A 35 11.29 -5.79 -18.45
C SER A 35 10.94 -6.53 -19.75
N SER A 36 9.80 -7.21 -19.76
CA SER A 36 9.35 -8.05 -20.88
C SER A 36 8.08 -7.50 -21.56
N GLY A 37 8.00 -6.17 -21.69
CA GLY A 37 6.81 -5.47 -22.19
C GLY A 37 5.82 -5.06 -21.08
N PRO A 38 4.55 -4.80 -21.43
CA PRO A 38 3.54 -4.38 -20.47
C PRO A 38 3.34 -5.37 -19.33
N ASP A 39 3.20 -4.85 -18.13
CA ASP A 39 3.01 -5.68 -16.95
C ASP A 39 1.56 -6.23 -16.91
N LEU A 40 1.39 -7.52 -17.22
CA LEU A 40 0.10 -8.21 -17.11
C LEU A 40 -0.50 -8.22 -15.69
N GLN A 41 0.32 -8.15 -14.63
CA GLN A 41 -0.19 -8.06 -13.26
C GLN A 41 -0.92 -6.75 -13.04
N GLN A 42 -0.50 -5.65 -13.67
CA GLN A 42 -1.18 -4.36 -13.58
C GLN A 42 -2.56 -4.37 -14.27
N ILE A 43 -2.77 -5.27 -15.24
CA ILE A 43 -4.10 -5.48 -15.86
C ILE A 43 -5.01 -6.33 -14.97
N ILE A 44 -4.42 -7.32 -14.29
CA ILE A 44 -5.16 -8.20 -13.37
C ILE A 44 -5.52 -7.43 -12.09
N LEU A 45 -4.61 -6.60 -11.58
CA LEU A 45 -4.85 -5.66 -10.48
C LEU A 45 -5.89 -4.62 -10.91
N GLY A 46 -6.95 -4.46 -10.11
CA GLY A 46 -8.04 -3.56 -10.46
C GLY A 46 -9.00 -4.11 -11.53
N SER A 47 -8.88 -5.38 -11.93
CA SER A 47 -9.85 -6.01 -12.85
C SER A 47 -11.23 -6.24 -12.23
N GLU A 48 -11.37 -6.13 -10.91
CA GLU A 48 -12.62 -6.29 -10.16
C GLU A 48 -13.40 -7.57 -10.48
N GLY A 49 -12.70 -8.63 -10.92
CA GLY A 49 -13.30 -9.93 -11.28
C GLY A 49 -13.90 -10.00 -12.69
N ILE A 50 -13.79 -8.96 -13.50
CA ILE A 50 -14.35 -8.91 -14.86
C ILE A 50 -13.58 -9.84 -15.82
N LEU A 51 -12.27 -9.96 -15.62
CA LEU A 51 -11.38 -10.66 -16.56
C LEU A 51 -11.17 -12.14 -16.24
N GLY A 52 -11.61 -12.60 -15.06
CA GLY A 52 -11.33 -13.94 -14.55
C GLY A 52 -11.14 -13.98 -13.04
N VAL A 53 -10.56 -15.08 -12.54
CA VAL A 53 -10.41 -15.39 -11.12
C VAL A 53 -8.94 -15.57 -10.75
N VAL A 54 -8.49 -14.87 -9.70
CA VAL A 54 -7.16 -15.08 -9.10
C VAL A 54 -7.22 -16.36 -8.25
N THR A 55 -6.39 -17.34 -8.56
CA THR A 55 -6.32 -18.62 -7.84
C THR A 55 -5.15 -18.70 -6.87
N GLU A 56 -4.02 -18.10 -7.22
CA GLU A 56 -2.81 -18.07 -6.39
C GLU A 56 -2.17 -16.69 -6.46
N ALA A 57 -1.56 -16.25 -5.35
CA ALA A 57 -0.77 -15.03 -5.29
C ALA A 57 0.46 -15.23 -4.41
N THR A 58 1.61 -14.72 -4.87
CA THR A 58 2.83 -14.64 -4.08
C THR A 58 3.03 -13.19 -3.65
N VAL A 59 3.15 -12.96 -2.34
CA VAL A 59 3.27 -11.63 -1.74
C VAL A 59 4.56 -11.49 -0.94
N LYS A 60 5.11 -10.28 -0.89
CA LYS A 60 6.25 -9.95 -0.04
C LYS A 60 5.86 -10.03 1.43
N ILE A 61 6.69 -10.69 2.22
CA ILE A 61 6.58 -10.76 3.67
C ILE A 61 7.74 -10.02 4.33
N PHE A 62 7.51 -9.54 5.54
CA PHE A 62 8.50 -8.79 6.32
C PHE A 62 8.58 -9.37 7.74
N PRO A 63 9.76 -9.31 8.38
CA PRO A 63 9.89 -9.73 9.76
C PRO A 63 8.96 -8.92 10.68
N LYS A 64 8.52 -9.57 11.76
CA LYS A 64 7.69 -8.91 12.78
C LYS A 64 8.51 -7.77 13.41
N PRO A 65 8.00 -6.53 13.45
CA PRO A 65 8.74 -5.43 14.06
C PRO A 65 8.86 -5.65 15.57
N GLU A 66 10.07 -5.46 16.09
CA GLU A 66 10.38 -5.59 17.52
C GLU A 66 9.70 -4.50 18.35
N VAL A 67 9.64 -3.28 17.81
CA VAL A 67 9.10 -2.11 18.50
C VAL A 67 7.94 -1.49 17.71
N LYS A 68 6.88 -1.11 18.43
CA LYS A 68 5.77 -0.30 17.91
C LYS A 68 5.54 0.85 18.90
N LYS A 69 5.65 2.08 18.42
CA LYS A 69 5.37 3.31 19.18
C LYS A 69 4.21 4.06 18.53
N TYR A 70 3.39 4.70 19.36
CA TYR A 70 2.23 5.47 18.96
C TYR A 70 2.37 6.86 19.58
N ASP A 71 2.28 7.89 18.77
CA ASP A 71 2.39 9.28 19.17
C ASP A 71 1.25 10.08 18.55
N SER A 72 0.82 11.15 19.21
CA SER A 72 -0.21 12.06 18.74
C SER A 72 0.25 13.50 18.91
N PHE A 73 -0.04 14.33 17.90
CA PHE A 73 0.26 15.76 17.90
C PHE A 73 -1.04 16.54 17.76
N VAL A 74 -1.14 17.66 18.48
CA VAL A 74 -2.28 18.58 18.38
C VAL A 74 -1.83 19.82 17.65
N PHE A 75 -2.62 20.25 16.67
CA PHE A 75 -2.37 21.45 15.88
C PHE A 75 -3.45 22.50 16.18
N PRO A 76 -3.11 23.80 16.20
CA PRO A 76 -4.08 24.87 16.43
C PRO A 76 -5.19 24.90 15.38
N THR A 77 -4.87 24.59 14.12
CA THR A 77 -5.86 24.48 13.04
C THR A 77 -5.58 23.25 12.17
N PHE A 78 -6.61 22.81 11.46
CA PHE A 78 -6.48 21.69 10.51
C PHE A 78 -5.45 21.99 9.40
N GLU A 79 -5.35 23.24 8.96
CA GLU A 79 -4.41 23.68 7.93
C GLU A 79 -2.94 23.53 8.38
N HIS A 80 -2.63 23.84 9.64
CA HIS A 80 -1.31 23.59 10.21
C HIS A 80 -0.97 22.10 10.18
N GLY A 81 -1.94 21.24 10.50
CA GLY A 81 -1.78 19.78 10.39
C GLY A 81 -1.50 19.30 8.96
N VAL A 82 -2.21 19.85 7.96
CA VAL A 82 -1.97 19.53 6.54
C VAL A 82 -0.58 19.97 6.09
N ASN A 83 -0.17 21.19 6.43
CA ASN A 83 1.16 21.71 6.10
C ASN A 83 2.28 20.89 6.77
N PHE A 84 2.10 20.49 8.02
CA PHE A 84 3.02 19.59 8.71
C PHE A 84 3.16 18.24 7.98
N PHE A 85 2.05 17.62 7.60
CA PHE A 85 2.08 16.36 6.84
C PHE A 85 2.76 16.51 5.47
N ARG A 86 2.54 17.65 4.80
CA ARG A 86 3.21 17.98 3.52
C ARG A 86 4.72 18.08 3.69
N GLU A 87 5.20 18.78 4.71
CA GLU A 87 6.64 18.91 4.97
C GLU A 87 7.27 17.57 5.33
N ILE A 88 6.61 16.74 6.14
CA ILE A 88 7.12 15.41 6.44
C ILE A 88 7.21 14.55 5.15
N ALA A 89 6.21 14.65 4.26
CA ALA A 89 6.23 13.91 3.00
C ALA A 89 7.39 14.35 2.10
N LYS A 90 7.71 15.64 2.05
CA LYS A 90 8.87 16.17 1.30
C LYS A 90 10.20 15.67 1.86
N GLN A 91 10.32 15.58 3.18
CA GLN A 91 11.56 15.14 3.84
C GLN A 91 11.77 13.62 3.81
N VAL A 92 10.86 12.84 3.22
CA VAL A 92 10.95 11.36 3.13
C VAL A 92 11.06 10.72 4.53
N CYS A 93 10.61 11.42 5.58
CA CYS A 93 10.68 10.94 6.95
C CYS A 93 9.38 10.19 7.29
N PHE A 94 9.32 8.90 6.94
CA PHE A 94 8.09 8.13 7.05
C PHE A 94 7.98 7.35 8.35
N SER A 95 7.09 7.80 9.24
CA SER A 95 6.45 6.89 10.20
C SER A 95 5.58 5.87 9.46
N SER A 96 5.44 4.68 10.04
CA SER A 96 4.74 3.54 9.44
C SER A 96 3.27 3.85 9.08
N SER A 97 2.63 4.72 9.84
CA SER A 97 1.26 5.19 9.62
C SER A 97 1.10 6.58 10.19
N LYS A 98 0.39 7.46 9.49
CA LYS A 98 0.07 8.82 9.94
C LYS A 98 -1.37 9.10 9.55
N LEU A 99 -2.14 9.69 10.45
CA LEU A 99 -3.55 10.03 10.25
C LEU A 99 -3.78 11.43 10.81
N LEU A 100 -4.41 12.29 10.01
CA LEU A 100 -4.85 13.61 10.45
C LEU A 100 -6.37 13.58 10.62
N LEU A 101 -6.84 13.92 11.82
CA LEU A 101 -8.26 13.96 12.14
C LEU A 101 -8.67 15.42 12.35
N LYS A 102 -9.77 15.83 11.74
CA LYS A 102 -10.41 17.12 12.05
C LYS A 102 -11.32 16.90 13.25
N ILE A 103 -11.04 17.60 14.34
CA ILE A 103 -11.84 17.51 15.55
C ILE A 103 -12.79 18.71 15.56
N ASN A 104 -14.10 18.45 15.52
CA ASN A 104 -15.13 19.50 15.53
C ASN A 104 -15.53 19.93 16.95
N ASN A 105 -15.21 19.15 17.98
CA ASN A 105 -15.36 19.50 19.39
C ASN A 105 -14.20 18.89 20.18
N ILE A 106 -13.32 19.73 20.71
CA ILE A 106 -12.29 19.34 21.67
C ILE A 106 -12.90 19.56 23.05
N ASN A 107 -13.46 18.51 23.65
CA ASN A 107 -13.64 18.49 25.11
C ASN A 107 -12.31 18.04 25.72
N VAL A 108 -11.42 19.01 25.90
CA VAL A 108 -10.25 18.83 26.77
C VAL A 108 -10.68 19.35 28.14
N MET A 109 -10.81 18.43 29.10
CA MET A 109 -10.76 18.76 30.53
C MET A 109 -9.38 19.30 30.89
#